data_AF-A0A661ULZ1-F1
#
_entry.id   AF-A0A661ULZ1-F1
#
_cell.length_a   1.000
_cell.length_b   1.000
_cell.length_c   1.000
_cell.angle_alpha   90.00
_cell.angle_beta   90.00
_cell.angle_gamma   90.00
#
_symmetry.space_group_name_H-M   'P 1'
#
loop_
_entity.id
_entity.type
_entity.pdbx_description
1 polymer ?
#
loop_
_entity_poly.entity_id
_entity_poly.type
_entity_poly.pdbx_seq_one_letter_code
_entity_poly.pdbx_strand_id
1 'polypeptide(L)'
;MKGKCKYSKLVNAYLDGELPKKKVGKFKAHLQECSICQNELRRINTLNGFLSKYKTEEMPRTAYKEILKETGEVKKHLKTIVLFHKISKISVAASIVLAFVAGILVSNKTFASNSDTTNIEFADNSFYEYLDLGE
;
A
#
# COMPACT_ATOMS: atom_id res chain seq x y z
N MET A 1 29.89 -11.27 -40.79
CA MET A 1 29.41 -10.64 -39.53
C MET A 1 30.47 -9.63 -39.08
N LYS A 2 30.29 -8.33 -39.34
CA LYS A 2 31.35 -7.33 -39.03
C LYS A 2 30.86 -6.32 -38.00
N GLY A 3 31.62 -6.26 -36.90
CA GLY A 3 31.85 -5.12 -36.00
C GLY A 3 30.62 -4.43 -35.41
N LYS A 4 30.31 -4.66 -34.13
CA LYS A 4 29.42 -3.76 -33.38
C LYS A 4 30.11 -2.40 -33.22
N CYS A 5 29.44 -1.32 -33.63
CA CYS A 5 29.90 0.03 -33.36
C CYS A 5 29.69 0.37 -31.87
N LYS A 6 30.64 1.09 -31.26
CA LYS A 6 30.54 1.58 -29.87
C LYS A 6 29.27 2.40 -29.63
N TYR A 7 28.81 3.14 -30.63
CA TYR A 7 27.64 4.02 -30.56
C TYR A 7 26.31 3.31 -30.87
N SER A 8 26.32 2.03 -31.25
CA SER A 8 25.10 1.25 -31.55
C SER A 8 24.10 1.26 -30.38
N LYS A 9 24.58 1.19 -29.14
CA LYS A 9 23.74 1.28 -27.92
C LYS A 9 22.99 2.61 -27.75
N LEU A 10 23.41 3.66 -28.45
CA LEU A 10 22.83 5.00 -28.34
C LEU A 10 21.74 5.26 -29.39
N VAL A 11 21.55 4.35 -30.35
CA VAL A 11 20.60 4.51 -31.45
C VAL A 11 19.15 4.60 -30.93
N ASN A 12 18.74 3.69 -30.03
CA ASN A 12 17.40 3.71 -29.43
C ASN A 12 17.16 4.99 -28.62
N ALA A 13 18.06 5.31 -27.68
CA ALA A 13 17.95 6.52 -26.87
C ALA A 13 17.93 7.81 -27.72
N TYR A 14 18.58 7.81 -28.88
CA TYR A 14 18.49 8.92 -29.83
C TYR A 14 17.12 8.99 -30.53
N LEU A 15 16.55 7.85 -30.93
CA LEU A 15 15.22 7.78 -31.54
C LEU A 15 14.12 8.21 -30.58
N ASP A 16 14.19 7.78 -29.32
CA ASP A 16 13.19 8.08 -28.29
C ASP A 16 13.34 9.51 -27.72
N GLY A 17 14.41 10.23 -28.12
CA GLY A 17 14.71 11.57 -27.61
C GLY A 17 15.29 11.60 -26.20
N GLU A 18 15.63 10.44 -25.62
CA GLU A 18 16.17 10.28 -24.27
C GLU A 18 17.69 10.50 -24.18
N LEU A 19 18.38 10.67 -25.31
CA LEU A 19 19.82 10.90 -25.32
C LEU A 19 20.16 12.30 -24.73
N PRO A 20 21.05 12.41 -23.73
CA PRO A 20 21.38 13.69 -23.12
C PRO A 20 21.88 14.71 -24.14
N LYS A 21 21.41 15.97 -24.07
CA LYS A 21 21.73 17.06 -25.02
C LYS A 21 23.22 17.18 -25.35
N LYS A 22 24.11 17.02 -24.35
CA LYS A 22 25.58 17.06 -24.50
C LYS A 22 26.14 15.96 -25.43
N LYS A 23 25.43 14.84 -25.59
CA LYS A 23 25.82 13.68 -26.40
C LYS A 23 25.15 13.65 -27.78
N VAL A 24 24.01 14.34 -27.95
CA VAL A 24 23.24 14.37 -29.21
C VAL A 24 24.09 14.89 -30.37
N GLY A 25 24.78 16.02 -30.20
CA GLY A 25 25.61 16.59 -31.28
C GLY A 25 26.72 15.63 -31.74
N LYS A 26 27.44 15.03 -30.78
CA LYS A 26 28.51 14.05 -31.06
C LYS A 26 27.98 12.80 -31.75
N PHE A 27 26.83 12.29 -31.30
CA PHE A 27 26.22 11.11 -31.91
C PHE A 27 25.68 11.40 -33.32
N LYS A 28 25.10 12.58 -33.55
CA LYS A 28 24.60 13.00 -34.87
C LYS A 28 25.74 13.10 -35.88
N ALA A 29 26.88 13.67 -35.49
CA ALA A 29 28.07 13.68 -36.33
C ALA A 29 28.54 12.26 -36.68
N HIS A 30 28.65 11.37 -35.67
CA HIS A 30 29.00 9.98 -35.89
C HIS A 30 28.02 9.24 -36.83
N LEU A 31 26.73 9.52 -36.69
CA LEU A 31 25.67 8.92 -37.51
C LEU A 31 25.80 9.30 -39.00
N GLN A 32 26.39 10.46 -39.33
CA GLN A 32 26.60 10.86 -40.73
C GLN A 32 27.69 10.03 -41.42
N GLU A 33 28.65 9.51 -40.66
CA GLU A 33 29.83 8.81 -41.19
C GLU A 33 29.77 7.29 -40.98
N CYS A 34 29.01 6.82 -39.99
CA CYS A 34 28.98 5.40 -39.62
C CYS A 34 27.84 4.62 -40.28
N SER A 35 28.18 3.82 -41.31
CA SER A 35 27.23 2.94 -42.01
C SER A 35 26.56 1.91 -41.10
N ILE A 36 27.22 1.45 -40.03
CA ILE A 36 26.65 0.50 -39.06
C ILE A 36 25.48 1.13 -38.31
N CYS A 37 25.68 2.32 -37.73
CA CYS A 37 24.64 3.04 -36.99
C CYS A 37 23.52 3.53 -37.91
N GLN A 38 23.83 3.93 -39.16
CA GLN A 38 22.81 4.27 -40.16
C GLN A 38 21.93 3.07 -40.51
N ASN A 39 22.52 1.90 -40.73
CA ASN A 39 21.77 0.69 -41.02
C ASN A 39 20.89 0.26 -39.84
N GLU A 40 21.40 0.38 -38.61
CA GLU A 40 20.62 0.07 -37.40
C GLU A 40 19.44 1.02 -37.24
N LEU A 41 19.66 2.33 -37.41
CA LEU A 41 18.60 3.34 -37.40
C LEU A 41 17.54 3.06 -38.48
N ARG A 42 17.98 2.71 -39.70
CA ARG A 42 17.07 2.35 -40.79
C ARG A 42 16.23 1.12 -40.43
N ARG A 43 16.84 0.07 -39.87
CA ARG A 43 16.11 -1.15 -39.46
C ARG A 43 15.03 -0.85 -38.44
N ILE A 44 15.35 -0.03 -37.43
CA ILE A 44 14.37 0.34 -36.39
C ILE A 44 13.24 1.17 -36.99
N ASN A 45 13.55 2.16 -37.83
CA ASN A 45 12.54 2.97 -38.50
C ASN A 45 11.62 2.14 -39.42
N THR A 46 12.16 1.14 -40.13
CA THR A 46 11.34 0.21 -40.93
C THR A 46 10.39 -0.58 -40.06
N LEU A 47 10.85 -1.09 -38.90
CA LEU A 47 10.00 -1.82 -37.97
C LEU A 47 8.93 -0.90 -37.37
N ASN A 48 9.29 0.31 -36.95
CA ASN A 48 8.33 1.29 -36.43
C ASN A 48 7.27 1.67 -37.47
N GLY A 49 7.67 1.85 -38.73
CA GLY A 49 6.74 2.11 -39.84
C GLY A 49 5.85 0.92 -40.19
N PHE A 50 6.28 -0.30 -39.90
CA PHE A 50 5.42 -1.49 -40.02
C PHE A 50 4.42 -1.54 -38.85
N LEU A 51 4.89 -1.34 -37.62
CA LEU A 51 4.05 -1.34 -36.42
C LEU A 51 3.03 -0.20 -36.40
N SER A 52 3.37 0.97 -36.95
CA SER A 52 2.46 2.11 -37.03
C SER A 52 1.24 1.86 -37.94
N LYS A 53 1.31 0.85 -38.81
CA LYS A 53 0.18 0.43 -39.66
C LYS A 53 -0.76 -0.53 -38.94
N TYR A 54 -0.34 -1.05 -37.79
CA TYR A 54 -1.19 -1.92 -37.00
C TYR A 54 -2.35 -1.09 -36.43
N LYS A 55 -3.58 -1.53 -36.69
CA LYS A 55 -4.77 -0.86 -36.16
C LYS A 55 -4.84 -1.12 -34.66
N THR A 56 -4.94 -0.06 -33.88
CA THR A 56 -5.29 -0.19 -32.46
C THR A 56 -6.72 -0.71 -32.39
N GLU A 57 -6.89 -1.92 -31.86
CA GLU A 57 -8.19 -2.48 -31.56
C GLU A 57 -8.75 -1.82 -30.30
N GLU A 58 -10.02 -1.44 -30.32
CA GLU A 58 -10.66 -0.88 -29.14
C GLU A 58 -10.79 -1.95 -28.06
N MET A 59 -10.32 -1.64 -26.85
CA MET A 59 -10.47 -2.55 -25.71
C MET A 59 -11.97 -2.78 -25.45
N PRO A 60 -12.43 -4.03 -25.33
CA PRO A 60 -13.83 -4.32 -25.08
C PRO A 60 -14.28 -3.71 -23.75
N ARG A 61 -15.48 -3.11 -23.74
CA ARG A 61 -16.02 -2.40 -22.56
C ARG A 61 -16.14 -3.30 -21.31
N THR A 62 -16.22 -4.61 -21.49
CA THR A 62 -16.23 -5.59 -20.40
C THR A 62 -14.90 -5.62 -19.64
N ALA A 63 -13.77 -5.63 -20.36
CA ALA A 63 -12.43 -5.60 -19.76
C ALA A 63 -12.20 -4.32 -18.94
N TYR A 64 -12.69 -3.17 -19.42
CA TYR A 64 -12.64 -1.91 -18.66
C TYR A 64 -13.35 -1.99 -17.31
N LYS A 65 -14.54 -2.59 -17.28
CA LYS A 65 -15.34 -2.74 -16.05
C LYS A 65 -14.67 -3.66 -15.04
N GLU A 66 -14.08 -4.75 -15.49
CA GLU A 66 -13.37 -5.69 -14.61
C GLU A 66 -12.14 -5.04 -13.97
N ILE A 67 -11.32 -4.33 -14.75
CA ILE A 67 -10.15 -3.61 -14.23
C ILE A 67 -10.56 -2.51 -13.23
N LEU A 68 -11.62 -1.76 -13.53
CA LEU A 68 -12.13 -0.75 -12.60
C LEU A 68 -12.69 -1.34 -11.30
N LYS A 69 -13.32 -2.53 -11.37
CA LYS A 69 -13.84 -3.20 -10.19
C LYS A 69 -12.69 -3.56 -9.24
N GLU A 70 -11.65 -4.21 -9.74
CA GLU A 70 -10.49 -4.61 -8.93
C GLU A 70 -9.78 -3.39 -8.29
N THR A 71 -9.59 -2.30 -9.04
CA THR A 71 -8.95 -1.10 -8.48
C THR A 71 -9.81 -0.36 -7.45
N GLY A 72 -11.13 -0.50 -7.52
CA GLY A 72 -12.07 0.06 -6.54
C GLY A 72 -12.08 -0.68 -5.20
N GLU A 73 -11.86 -1.99 -5.20
CA GLU A 73 -11.88 -2.80 -3.97
C GLU A 73 -10.67 -2.56 -3.07
N VAL A 74 -9.50 -2.30 -3.66
CA VAL A 74 -8.27 -1.95 -2.92
C VAL A 74 -8.48 -0.72 -2.02
N LYS A 75 -9.21 0.30 -2.49
CA LYS A 75 -9.48 1.52 -1.70
C LYS A 75 -10.43 1.28 -0.53
N LYS A 76 -11.35 0.31 -0.64
CA LYS A 76 -12.30 0.00 0.44
C LYS A 76 -11.58 -0.62 1.63
N HIS A 77 -10.68 -1.57 1.38
CA HIS A 77 -9.96 -2.28 2.42
C HIS A 77 -9.08 -1.34 3.27
N LEU A 78 -8.45 -0.34 2.64
CA LEU A 78 -7.63 0.65 3.34
C LEU A 78 -8.46 1.58 4.24
N LYS A 79 -9.66 2.01 3.81
CA LYS A 79 -10.53 2.85 4.64
C LYS A 79 -10.99 2.13 5.91
N THR A 80 -11.31 0.84 5.79
CA THR A 80 -11.71 0.01 6.94
C THR A 80 -10.55 -0.10 7.94
N ILE A 81 -9.34 -0.41 7.49
CA ILE A 81 -8.15 -0.51 8.36
C ILE A 81 -7.88 0.80 9.12
N VAL A 82 -7.97 1.95 8.43
CA VAL A 82 -7.74 3.26 9.04
C VAL A 82 -8.81 3.61 10.08
N LEU A 83 -10.07 3.23 9.84
CA LEU A 83 -11.16 3.46 10.79
C LEU A 83 -10.98 2.61 12.06
N PHE A 84 -10.64 1.33 11.91
CA PHE A 84 -10.37 0.43 13.05
C PHE A 84 -9.18 0.93 13.89
N HIS A 85 -8.12 1.43 13.26
CA HIS A 85 -6.96 1.97 13.98
C HIS A 85 -7.27 3.27 14.74
N LYS A 86 -8.26 4.07 14.29
CA LYS A 86 -8.71 5.26 15.02
C LYS A 86 -9.55 4.92 16.24
N ILE A 87 -10.40 3.91 16.15
CA ILE A 87 -11.30 3.51 17.24
C ILE A 87 -10.57 2.73 18.33
N SER A 88 -9.50 1.99 18.00
CA SER A 88 -8.73 1.22 19.00
C SER A 88 -8.14 2.09 20.12
N LYS A 89 -7.88 3.38 19.86
CA LYS A 89 -7.34 4.32 20.85
C LYS A 89 -8.38 4.91 21.79
N ILE A 90 -9.68 4.77 21.47
CA ILE A 90 -10.78 5.35 22.26
C ILE A 90 -11.30 4.35 23.32
N SER A 91 -11.04 3.05 23.14
CA SER A 91 -11.67 1.97 23.92
C SER A 91 -11.24 1.91 25.41
N VAL A 92 -9.99 2.21 25.74
CA VAL A 92 -9.46 1.96 27.10
C VAL A 92 -9.98 2.96 28.14
N ALA A 93 -10.02 4.26 27.82
CA ALA A 93 -10.55 5.25 28.78
C ALA A 93 -12.07 5.09 28.97
N ALA A 94 -12.78 4.76 27.89
CA ALA A 94 -14.22 4.53 27.94
C ALA A 94 -14.60 3.29 28.79
N SER A 95 -13.81 2.22 28.73
CA SER A 95 -14.07 1.01 29.54
C SER A 95 -13.87 1.25 31.03
N ILE A 96 -12.86 2.04 31.41
CA ILE A 96 -12.63 2.45 32.81
C ILE A 96 -13.82 3.27 33.31
N VAL A 97 -14.25 4.30 32.56
CA VAL A 97 -15.39 5.14 32.95
C VAL A 97 -16.68 4.31 33.06
N LEU A 98 -16.94 3.40 32.12
CA LEU A 98 -18.09 2.51 32.17
C LEU A 98 -18.08 1.59 33.39
N ALA A 99 -16.93 1.02 33.74
CA ALA A 99 -16.79 0.19 34.93
C ALA A 99 -17.07 0.97 36.22
N PHE A 100 -16.56 2.21 36.32
CA PHE A 100 -16.85 3.09 37.44
C PHE A 100 -18.34 3.44 37.55
N VAL A 101 -18.97 3.82 36.43
CA VAL A 101 -20.41 4.16 36.42
C VAL A 101 -21.27 2.95 36.77
N ALA A 102 -20.96 1.78 36.20
CA ALA A 102 -21.64 0.53 36.53
C ALA A 102 -21.48 0.16 38.00
N GLY A 103 -20.26 0.30 38.55
CA GLY A 103 -19.98 0.09 39.97
C GLY A 103 -20.79 1.01 40.88
N ILE A 104 -20.88 2.30 40.55
CA ILE A 104 -21.69 3.27 41.31
C ILE A 104 -23.18 2.91 41.26
N LEU A 105 -23.71 2.53 40.09
CA LEU A 105 -25.12 2.14 39.94
C LEU A 105 -25.45 0.87 40.71
N VAL A 106 -24.59 -0.15 40.65
CA VAL A 106 -24.76 -1.40 41.41
C VAL A 106 -24.67 -1.13 42.90
N SER A 107 -23.67 -0.37 43.35
CA SER A 107 -23.48 0.03 44.74
C SER A 107 -24.72 0.74 45.29
N ASN A 108 -25.17 1.80 44.62
CA ASN A 108 -26.34 2.57 45.07
C ASN A 108 -27.60 1.71 45.18
N LYS A 109 -27.81 0.74 44.27
CA LYS A 109 -28.95 -0.19 44.36
C LYS A 109 -28.84 -1.15 45.53
N THR A 110 -27.65 -1.70 45.79
CA THR A 110 -27.43 -2.63 46.91
C THR A 110 -27.60 -1.92 48.26
N PHE A 111 -27.05 -0.71 48.42
CA PHE A 111 -27.16 0.04 49.68
C PHE A 111 -28.56 0.64 49.91
N ALA A 112 -29.27 1.06 48.87
CA ALA A 112 -30.66 1.53 49.02
C ALA A 112 -31.65 0.40 49.40
N SER A 113 -31.28 -0.86 49.16
CA SER A 113 -32.09 -2.04 49.46
C SER A 113 -31.92 -2.60 50.87
N ASN A 114 -30.83 -2.26 51.59
CA ASN A 114 -30.49 -2.84 52.90
C ASN A 114 -30.31 -1.74 53.95
N SER A 115 -31.39 -1.37 54.65
CA SER A 115 -31.33 -0.53 55.86
C SER A 115 -31.02 -1.33 57.15
N ASP A 116 -30.98 -2.66 57.10
CA ASP A 116 -30.73 -3.51 58.26
C ASP A 116 -29.69 -4.58 57.91
N THR A 117 -28.41 -4.31 58.15
CA THR A 117 -27.33 -5.26 58.53
C THR A 117 -25.96 -4.61 58.32
N THR A 118 -25.39 -4.08 59.40
CA THR A 118 -23.98 -3.72 59.49
C THR A 118 -23.15 -4.99 59.62
N ASN A 119 -22.64 -5.53 58.50
CA ASN A 119 -21.42 -6.34 58.43
C ASN A 119 -21.00 -6.44 56.96
N ILE A 120 -20.08 -5.56 56.55
CA ILE A 120 -19.38 -5.69 55.27
C ILE A 120 -18.21 -6.64 55.55
N GLU A 121 -18.36 -7.92 55.22
CA GLU A 121 -17.25 -8.87 55.22
C GLU A 121 -16.33 -8.53 54.04
N PHE A 122 -15.18 -7.93 54.34
CA PHE A 122 -14.09 -7.81 53.40
C PHE A 122 -13.48 -9.20 53.22
N ALA A 123 -13.36 -9.65 51.96
CA ALA A 123 -12.65 -10.87 51.60
C ALA A 123 -11.14 -10.66 51.77
N ASP A 124 -10.68 -10.53 53.02
CA ASP A 124 -9.28 -10.21 53.32
C ASP A 124 -8.35 -11.44 53.34
N ASN A 125 -8.84 -12.67 53.18
CA ASN A 125 -8.01 -13.85 53.49
C ASN A 125 -7.77 -14.86 52.35
N SER A 126 -8.13 -14.60 51.09
CA SER A 126 -8.00 -15.64 50.04
C SER A 126 -6.71 -15.60 49.22
N PHE A 127 -5.81 -14.63 49.40
CA PHE A 127 -4.63 -14.49 48.52
C PHE A 127 -3.32 -15.01 49.11
N TYR A 128 -3.14 -14.98 50.44
CA TYR A 128 -1.88 -15.41 51.09
C TYR A 128 -1.85 -16.88 51.50
N GLU A 129 -3.01 -17.53 51.69
CA GLU A 129 -3.09 -18.94 52.08
C GLU A 129 -2.61 -19.91 50.98
N TYR A 130 -2.57 -19.47 49.71
CA TYR A 130 -2.08 -20.26 48.59
C TYR A 130 -0.54 -20.26 48.46
N LEU A 131 0.15 -19.28 49.04
CA LEU A 131 1.61 -19.14 48.91
C LEU A 131 2.39 -19.83 50.05
N ASP A 132 1.72 -20.31 51.09
CA ASP A 132 2.34 -20.89 52.29
C ASP A 132 2.32 -22.44 52.34
N LEU A 133 1.86 -23.09 51.27
CA LEU A 133 1.90 -24.57 51.12
C LEU A 133 3.04 -25.04 50.21
N GLY A 134 4.15 -24.29 50.20
CA GLY A 134 5.31 -24.54 49.36
C GLY A 134 6.61 -24.77 50.13
N GLU A 135 6.62 -25.71 51.09
CA GLU A 135 7.82 -26.45 51.53
C GLU A 135 7.46 -27.92 51.87
#